data_AF-A0A932TE47-F1
#
_entry.id   AF-A0A932TE47-F1
#
_cell.length_a   1.000
_cell.length_b   1.000
_cell.length_c   1.000
_cell.angle_alpha   90.00
_cell.angle_beta   90.00
_cell.angle_gamma   90.00
#
_symmetry.space_group_name_H-M   'P 1'
#
loop_
_entity.id
_entity.type
_entity.pdbx_description
1 polymer ?
#
loop_
_entity_poly.entity_id
_entity_poly.type
_entity_poly.pdbx_seq_one_letter_code
_entity_poly.pdbx_strand_id
1 'polypeptide(L)' 'MPTAAQGAGRSFFRTLKREEIYLQDYQTCEQAEARTGFIEEVYNRKRLHSSLSYRPPGEFEHLFAAGVID' A
#
# COMPACT_ATOMS: atom_id res chain seq x y z
N MET A 1 10.26 11.30 19.77
CA MET A 1 9.19 11.61 18.80
C MET A 1 9.74 11.40 17.40
N PRO A 2 9.54 10.26 16.71
CA PRO A 2 9.99 10.16 15.33
C PRO A 2 8.90 10.73 14.41
N THR A 3 9.20 11.90 13.84
CA THR A 3 8.57 12.47 12.65
C THR A 3 9.24 11.86 11.41
N ALA A 4 8.62 10.85 10.80
CA ALA A 4 9.01 10.39 9.46
C ALA A 4 7.90 9.55 8.80
N ALA A 5 6.79 10.18 8.43
CA ALA A 5 5.78 9.53 7.59
C ALA A 5 5.13 10.53 6.62
N GLN A 6 5.93 11.27 5.84
CA GLN A 6 5.38 12.20 4.83
C GLN A 6 5.90 11.99 3.40
N GLY A 7 6.75 10.99 3.14
CA GLY A 7 7.32 10.73 1.80
C GLY A 7 6.65 9.61 1.00
N ALA A 8 6.14 8.57 1.65
CA ALA A 8 5.73 7.31 0.98
C ALA A 8 4.35 7.36 0.29
N GLY A 9 3.47 8.29 0.70
CA GLY A 9 2.08 8.32 0.21
C GLY A 9 1.95 8.69 -1.27
N ARG A 10 2.77 9.61 -1.79
CA ARG A 10 2.59 10.13 -3.17
C ARG A 10 2.92 9.11 -4.25
N SER A 11 3.95 8.29 -4.07
CA SER A 11 4.29 7.20 -5.01
C SER A 11 3.29 6.04 -4.88
N PHE A 12 2.86 5.72 -3.66
CA PHE A 12 1.81 4.73 -3.37
C PHE A 12 0.52 5.05 -4.13
N PHE A 13 -0.02 6.27 -3.97
CA PHE A 13 -1.28 6.65 -4.61
C PHE A 13 -1.19 6.65 -6.14
N ARG A 14 -0.01 6.89 -6.72
CA ARG A 14 0.19 6.82 -8.17
C ARG A 14 0.12 5.38 -8.69
N THR A 15 0.78 4.44 -8.02
CA THR A 15 0.77 3.02 -8.40
C THR A 15 -0.59 2.38 -8.14
N LEU A 16 -1.21 2.69 -6.99
CA LEU A 16 -2.57 2.27 -6.66
C LEU A 16 -3.57 2.75 -7.73
N LYS A 17 -3.52 4.04 -8.08
CA LYS A 17 -4.38 4.59 -9.13
C LYS A 17 -4.17 3.90 -10.48
N ARG A 18 -2.91 3.63 -10.85
CA ARG A 18 -2.59 3.03 -12.16
C ARG A 18 -3.06 1.59 -12.31
N GLU A 19 -2.86 0.78 -11.29
CA GLU A 19 -3.09 -0.66 -11.40
C GLU A 19 -4.45 -1.10 -10.89
N GLU A 20 -5.05 -0.33 -9.98
CA GLU A 20 -6.31 -0.72 -9.36
C GLU A 20 -7.44 0.21 -9.78
N ILE A 21 -7.21 1.52 -9.86
CA ILE A 21 -8.27 2.50 -10.18
C ILE A 21 -8.46 2.73 -11.67
N TYR A 22 -7.40 2.76 -12.47
CA TYR A 22 -7.52 2.93 -13.93
C TYR A 22 -7.82 1.63 -14.67
N LEU A 23 -7.63 0.47 -14.02
CA LEU A 23 -7.99 -0.84 -14.59
C LEU A 23 -9.36 -1.34 -14.12
N GLN A 24 -9.97 -0.72 -13.11
CA GLN A 24 -11.33 -1.00 -12.66
C GLN A 24 -12.24 0.15 -13.05
N ASP A 25 -13.35 -0.15 -13.72
CA ASP A 25 -14.36 0.84 -14.08
C ASP A 25 -15.33 1.02 -12.90
N TYR A 26 -14.89 1.76 -11.88
CA TYR A 26 -15.71 2.03 -10.70
C TYR A 26 -16.89 2.94 -11.08
N GLN A 27 -18.10 2.38 -11.05
CA GLN A 27 -19.32 3.12 -11.40
C GLN A 27 -20.05 3.66 -10.16
N THR A 28 -19.79 3.08 -8.98
CA THR A 28 -20.48 3.45 -7.73
C THR A 28 -19.53 3.47 -6.53
N CYS A 29 -19.87 4.28 -5.51
CA CYS A 29 -19.11 4.34 -4.26
C CYS A 29 -19.06 2.99 -3.54
N GLU A 30 -20.12 2.18 -3.60
CA GLU A 30 -20.16 0.84 -3.00
C GLU A 30 -19.13 -0.12 -3.63
N GLN A 31 -18.87 -0.02 -4.94
CA GLN A 31 -17.82 -0.79 -5.59
C GLN A 31 -16.43 -0.38 -5.10
N ALA A 32 -16.22 0.91 -4.85
CA ALA A 32 -14.97 1.41 -4.27
C ALA A 32 -14.81 0.94 -2.81
N GLU A 33 -15.89 0.95 -2.02
CA GLU A 33 -15.88 0.47 -0.64
C GLU A 33 -15.59 -1.04 -0.55
N ALA A 34 -16.15 -1.85 -1.44
CA ALA A 34 -15.86 -3.28 -1.52
C ALA A 34 -14.37 -3.54 -1.85
N ARG A 35 -13.69 -2.62 -2.54
CA ARG A 35 -12.27 -2.73 -2.89
C ARG A 35 -11.33 -2.18 -1.83
N THR A 36 -11.83 -1.51 -0.80
CA THR A 36 -11.00 -1.14 0.37
C THR A 36 -10.37 -2.37 1.02
N GLY A 37 -11.08 -3.50 1.06
CA GLY A 37 -10.55 -4.78 1.56
C GLY A 37 -9.40 -5.34 0.70
N PHE A 38 -9.38 -5.05 -0.60
CA PHE A 38 -8.27 -5.44 -1.48
C PHE A 38 -6.98 -4.71 -1.09
N ILE A 39 -7.05 -3.45 -0.65
CA ILE A 39 -5.88 -2.70 -0.20
C ILE A 39 -5.27 -3.38 1.03
N GLU A 40 -6.07 -3.81 2.00
CA GLU A 40 -5.54 -4.51 3.16
C GLU A 40 -5.03 -5.93 2.86
N GLU A 41 -5.81 -6.75 2.16
CA GLU A 41 -5.48 -8.17 2.00
C GLU A 41 -4.51 -8.48 0.87
N VAL A 42 -4.52 -7.67 -0.19
CA VAL A 42 -3.70 -7.94 -1.38
C VAL A 42 -2.54 -6.97 -1.44
N TYR A 43 -2.80 -5.66 -1.33
CA TYR A 43 -1.73 -4.68 -1.42
C TYR A 43 -0.82 -4.73 -0.19
N ASN A 44 -1.35 -4.53 1.02
CA ASN A 44 -0.53 -4.42 2.22
C ASN A 44 0.12 -5.76 2.62
N ARG A 45 -0.55 -6.90 2.38
CA ARG A 45 -0.06 -8.22 2.82
C ARG A 45 0.69 -9.03 1.77
N LYS A 46 0.42 -8.86 0.48
CA LYS A 46 0.94 -9.79 -0.56
C LYS A 46 1.82 -9.12 -1.60
N ARG A 47 1.72 -7.80 -1.77
CA ARG A 47 2.36 -7.12 -2.89
C ARG A 47 3.82 -6.79 -2.61
N LEU A 48 4.74 -7.40 -3.35
CA LEU A 48 6.17 -7.15 -3.18
C LEU A 48 6.58 -5.85 -3.87
N HIS A 49 7.35 -5.03 -3.15
CA HIS A 49 7.92 -3.79 -3.68
C HIS A 49 9.44 -3.89 -3.74
N SER A 50 10.03 -3.69 -4.92
CA SER A 50 11.50 -3.72 -5.10
C SER A 50 12.20 -2.64 -4.26
N SER A 51 11.56 -1.49 -4.06
CA SER A 51 12.04 -0.43 -3.17
C SER A 51 11.98 -0.80 -1.67
N LEU A 52 11.20 -1.82 -1.30
CA LEU A 52 11.10 -2.37 0.05
C LEU A 52 11.83 -3.70 0.17
N SER A 53 12.88 -3.93 -0.62
CA SER A 53 13.63 -5.19 -0.66
C SER A 53 12.76 -6.42 -1.00
N TYR A 54 11.79 -6.25 -1.90
CA TYR A 54 10.82 -7.28 -2.28
C TYR A 54 9.98 -7.77 -1.10
N ARG A 55 9.46 -6.85 -0.29
CA ARG A 55 8.52 -7.17 0.81
C ARG A 55 7.19 -6.44 0.66
N PRO A 56 6.11 -6.99 1.24
CA PRO A 56 4.86 -6.28 1.41
C PRO A 56 4.99 -5.05 2.31
N PRO A 57 4.20 -3.99 2.07
CA PRO A 57 4.20 -2.79 2.90
C PRO A 57 3.92 -3.10 4.38
N GLY A 58 2.97 -4.00 4.68
CA GLY A 58 2.63 -4.36 6.05
C GLY A 58 3.77 -5.09 6.77
N GLU A 59 4.55 -5.89 6.05
CA GLU A 59 5.74 -6.55 6.61
C GLU A 59 6.86 -5.53 6.82
N PHE A 60 7.05 -4.60 5.88
CA PHE A 60 8.02 -3.51 6.03
C PHE A 60 7.70 -2.64 7.25
N GLU A 61 6.45 -2.19 7.42
CA GLU A 61 6.02 -1.41 8.59
C GLU A 61 6.20 -2.19 9.89
N HIS A 62 5.87 -3.48 9.91
CA HIS A 62 6.05 -4.32 11.09
C HIS A 62 7.54 -4.43 11.48
N LEU A 63 8.41 -4.71 10.51
CA LEU A 63 9.85 -4.84 10.74
C LEU A 63 10.49 -3.49 11.09
N PHE A 64 10.01 -2.39 10.51
CA PHE A 64 10.45 -1.04 10.85
C PHE A 64 10.03 -0.66 12.27
N ALA A 65 8.77 -0.91 12.65
CA ALA A 65 8.27 -0.69 14.00
C ALA A 65 8.97 -1.57 15.04
N ALA A 66 9.37 -2.80 14.66
CA ALA A 66 10.16 -3.71 15.50
C ALA A 66 11.65 -3.33 15.58
N GLY A 67 12.11 -2.29 14.84
CA GLY A 67 13.51 -1.84 14.83
C GLY A 67 14.46 -2.83 14.15
N VAL A 68 13.96 -3.71 13.29
CA VAL A 68 14.75 -4.73 12.56
C VAL A 68 15.39 -4.14 11.30
N ILE A 69 14.82 -3.05 10.79
CA ILE A 69 15.28 -2.34 9.58
C ILE A 69 15.25 -0.84 9.84
N ASP A 70 16.29 -0.14 9.36
CA ASP A 70 16.54 1.31 9.48
C ASP A 70 16.10 2.05 8.21
#